data_AF-A0A2V8SJV0-F1
#
_entry.id   AF-A0A2V8SJV0-F1
#
_cell.length_a   1.000
_cell.length_b   1.000
_cell.length_c   1.000
_cell.angle_alpha   90.00
_cell.angle_beta   90.00
_cell.angle_gamma   90.00
#
_symmetry.space_group_name_H-M   'P 1'
#
loop_
_entity.id
_entity.type
_entity.pdbx_description
1 polymer ?
#
loop_
_entity_poly.entity_id
_entity_poly.type
_entity_poly.pdbx_seq_one_letter_code
_entity_poly.pdbx_strand_id
1 'polypeptide(L)' 'MSFSTIEIQPLAVDVSCSSDKLQVTLADGREIAVPLEWYPRLQEATPKERNDWQLLGGGLGIHWESLDEDVTVESLLRLR' A
#
# COMPACT_ATOMS: atom_id res chain seq x y z
N MET A 1 -11.74 19.35 30.05
CA MET A 1 -10.48 19.35 29.30
C MET A 1 -10.80 18.76 27.94
N SER A 2 -10.58 19.51 26.87
CA SER A 2 -10.86 19.06 25.51
C SER A 2 -9.55 18.60 24.89
N PHE A 3 -9.48 17.33 24.49
CA PHE A 3 -8.42 16.84 23.63
C PHE A 3 -8.89 17.04 22.19
N SER A 4 -8.13 17.76 21.37
CA SER A 4 -8.34 17.74 19.93
C SER A 4 -7.65 16.47 19.43
N THR A 5 -8.43 15.50 18.94
CA THR A 5 -7.87 14.37 18.20
C THR A 5 -7.17 14.94 16.96
N ILE A 6 -5.86 14.71 16.87
CA ILE A 6 -5.14 14.90 15.61
C ILE A 6 -5.53 13.71 14.75
N GLU A 7 -6.41 13.93 13.77
CA GLU A 7 -6.76 12.93 12.76
C GLU A 7 -5.55 12.77 11.82
N ILE A 8 -4.70 11.78 12.08
CA ILE A 8 -3.61 11.44 11.17
C ILE A 8 -4.22 10.68 10.00
N GLN A 9 -4.09 11.23 8.79
CA GLN A 9 -4.58 10.55 7.59
C GLN A 9 -3.78 9.26 7.35
N PRO A 10 -4.44 8.16 6.99
CA PRO A 10 -3.79 6.86 6.76
C PRO A 10 -3.05 6.81 5.43
N LEU A 11 -2.08 7.67 5.20
CA LEU A 11 -1.33 7.72 3.94
C LEU A 11 -0.28 6.62 3.90
N ALA A 12 -0.12 5.92 2.79
CA ALA A 12 0.98 4.98 2.60
C ALA A 12 2.32 5.72 2.67
N VAL A 13 3.23 5.21 3.48
CA VAL A 13 4.61 5.75 3.63
C VAL A 13 5.67 4.73 3.25
N ASP A 14 5.33 3.45 3.26
CA ASP A 14 6.23 2.38 2.84
C ASP A 14 5.43 1.19 2.31
N VAL A 15 6.03 0.45 1.38
CA VAL A 15 5.43 -0.71 0.72
C VAL A 15 6.47 -1.80 0.56
N SER A 16 6.13 -3.02 0.97
CA SER A 16 6.94 -4.20 0.75
C SER A 16 6.10 -5.35 0.21
N CYS A 17 6.70 -6.11 -0.71
CA CYS A 17 6.07 -7.29 -1.30
C CYS A 17 6.92 -8.52 -0.99
N SER A 18 6.35 -9.47 -0.26
CA SER A 18 6.95 -10.80 -0.09
C SER A 18 6.56 -11.71 -1.27
N SER A 19 6.80 -13.02 -1.15
CA SER A 19 6.30 -14.00 -2.11
C SER A 19 4.78 -14.18 -2.07
N ASP A 20 4.15 -13.87 -0.93
CA ASP A 20 2.77 -14.22 -0.61
C ASP A 20 1.91 -13.02 -0.15
N LYS A 21 2.51 -11.86 0.16
CA LYS A 21 1.81 -10.70 0.71
C LYS A 21 2.29 -9.38 0.12
N LEU A 22 1.35 -8.46 0.00
CA LEU A 22 1.59 -7.02 -0.10
C LEU A 22 1.40 -6.42 1.29
N GLN A 23 2.42 -5.73 1.80
CA GLN A 23 2.39 -5.04 3.08
C GLN A 23 2.58 -3.53 2.87
N VAL A 24 1.71 -2.74 3.47
CA VAL A 24 1.70 -1.28 3.37
C VAL A 24 1.73 -0.68 4.77
N THR A 25 2.72 0.17 5.03
CA THR A 25 2.83 0.95 6.26
C THR A 25 2.16 2.30 6.06
N LEU A 26 1.33 2.70 7.00
CA LEU A 26 0.57 3.94 6.98
C LEU A 26 1.17 4.98 7.93
N ALA A 27 1.04 6.26 7.59
CA ALA A 27 1.54 7.39 8.36
C ALA A 27 0.93 7.49 9.78
N ASP A 28 -0.24 6.89 9.99
CA ASP A 28 -0.90 6.80 11.30
C ASP A 28 -0.37 5.65 12.18
N GLY A 29 0.68 4.96 11.72
CA GLY A 29 1.37 3.89 12.45
C GLY A 29 0.75 2.50 12.27
N ARG A 30 -0.30 2.37 11.45
CA ARG A 30 -0.85 1.05 11.11
C ARG A 30 -0.04 0.38 10.00
N GLU A 31 -0.08 -0.95 10.00
CA GLU A 31 0.40 -1.78 8.90
C GLU A 31 -0.77 -2.63 8.38
N ILE A 32 -0.92 -2.68 7.07
CA ILE A 32 -1.91 -3.51 6.40
C ILE A 32 -1.16 -4.57 5.60
N ALA A 33 -1.50 -5.84 5.79
CA ALA A 33 -0.95 -6.93 5.01
C ALA A 33 -2.09 -7.72 4.36
N VAL A 34 -1.98 -7.90 3.04
CA VAL A 34 -2.98 -8.59 2.22
C VAL A 34 -2.30 -9.67 1.36
N PRO A 35 -3.00 -10.76 0.99
CA PRO A 35 -2.46 -11.75 0.07
C PRO A 35 -2.06 -11.11 -1.26
N LEU A 36 -0.85 -11.40 -1.75
CA LEU A 36 -0.35 -10.88 -3.01
C LEU A 36 -1.12 -11.45 -4.21
N GLU A 37 -1.73 -12.63 -4.07
CA GLU A 37 -2.57 -13.28 -5.08
C GLU A 37 -3.81 -12.45 -5.49
N TRP A 38 -4.21 -11.46 -4.69
CA TRP A 38 -5.27 -10.52 -5.06
C TRP A 38 -4.85 -9.55 -6.16
N TYR A 39 -3.55 -9.43 -6.42
CA TYR A 39 -2.95 -8.57 -7.42
C TYR A 39 -2.11 -9.43 -8.39
N PRO A 40 -2.74 -10.08 -9.39
CA PRO A 40 -2.06 -11.02 -10.27
C PRO A 40 -0.79 -10.46 -10.93
N ARG A 41 -0.78 -9.17 -11.32
CA ARG A 41 0.41 -8.53 -11.90
C ARG A 41 1.57 -8.48 -10.90
N LEU A 42 1.31 -8.15 -9.63
CA LEU A 42 2.32 -8.18 -8.58
C LEU A 42 2.76 -9.62 -8.26
N GLN A 43 1.82 -10.57 -8.27
CA GLN A 43 2.11 -11.98 -8.00
C GLN A 43 3.05 -12.60 -9.05
N GLU A 44 2.96 -12.18 -10.31
CA GLU A 44 3.81 -12.65 -11.41
C GLU A 44 5.10 -11.83 -11.57
N ALA A 45 5.15 -10.62 -10.98
CA ALA A 45 6.30 -9.72 -11.07
C ALA A 45 7.56 -10.28 -10.40
N THR A 46 8.71 -9.90 -10.95
CA THR A 46 10.02 -10.15 -10.36
C THR A 46 10.19 -9.34 -9.06
N PRO A 47 11.11 -9.76 -8.16
CA PRO A 47 11.43 -8.96 -6.98
C PRO A 47 11.86 -7.52 -7.32
N LYS A 48 12.51 -7.30 -8.47
CA LYS A 48 12.92 -5.96 -8.89
C LYS A 48 11.71 -5.09 -9.22
N GLU A 49 10.78 -5.60 -10.02
CA GLU A 49 9.56 -4.88 -10.40
C GLU A 49 8.68 -4.62 -9.18
N ARG A 50 8.54 -5.58 -8.26
CA ARG A 50 7.77 -5.39 -7.01
C ARG A 50 8.33 -4.27 -6.12
N ASN A 51 9.62 -4.01 -6.18
CA ASN A 51 10.28 -2.96 -5.41
C ASN A 51 10.33 -1.61 -6.16
N ASP A 52 9.87 -1.56 -7.42
CA ASP A 52 9.86 -0.35 -8.26
C ASP A 52 8.48 0.32 -8.21
N TRP A 53 8.08 0.75 -7.01
CA TRP A 53 6.83 1.44 -6.78
C TRP A 53 7.03 2.93 -6.49
N GLN A 54 5.97 3.71 -6.68
CA GLN A 54 5.91 5.13 -6.37
C GLN A 54 4.61 5.48 -5.64
N LEU A 55 4.67 6.41 -4.70
CA LEU A 55 3.48 6.93 -4.03
C LEU A 55 2.79 7.97 -4.91
N LEU A 56 1.48 7.82 -5.07
CA LEU A 56 0.61 8.79 -5.74
C LEU A 56 -0.16 9.62 -4.71
N GLY A 57 -0.42 10.88 -5.04
CA GLY A 57 -1.25 11.77 -4.21
C GLY A 57 -0.75 11.92 -2.77
N GLY A 58 0.56 11.85 -2.55
CA GLY A 58 1.16 11.93 -1.20
C GLY A 58 0.95 10.68 -0.34
N GLY A 59 0.67 9.52 -0.94
CA GLY A 59 0.42 8.26 -0.23
C GLY A 59 -1.05 7.81 -0.24
N LEU A 60 -1.91 8.42 -1.06
CA LEU A 60 -3.29 7.95 -1.27
C LEU A 60 -3.34 6.67 -2.13
N GLY A 61 -2.34 6.50 -3.01
CA GLY A 61 -2.17 5.32 -3.84
C GLY A 61 -0.71 4.96 -4.04
N ILE A 62 -0.50 3.77 -4.58
CA ILE A 62 0.79 3.16 -4.86
C ILE A 62 0.74 2.69 -6.31
N HIS A 63 1.71 3.10 -7.11
CA HIS A 63 1.81 2.79 -8.53
C HIS A 63 3.06 1.98 -8.82
N TRP A 64 2.93 0.92 -9.60
CA TRP A 64 4.04 0.16 -10.17
C TRP A 64 4.09 0.40 -11.68
N GLU A 65 4.93 1.34 -12.13
CA GLU A 65 5.03 1.77 -13.53
C GLU A 65 5.33 0.60 -14.48
N SER A 66 6.32 -0.22 -14.14
CA SER A 66 6.73 -1.36 -14.97
C SER A 66 5.62 -2.42 -15.14
N LEU A 67 4.63 -2.43 -14.25
CA LEU A 67 3.53 -3.40 -14.22
C LEU A 67 2.17 -2.79 -14.62
N ASP A 68 2.12 -1.46 -14.79
CA ASP A 68 0.88 -0.71 -15.01
C ASP A 68 -0.20 -1.08 -13.96
N GLU A 69 0.21 -1.17 -12.69
CA GLU A 69 -0.65 -1.60 -11.57
C GLU A 69 -0.76 -0.49 -10.52
N ASP A 70 -1.97 -0.30 -10.00
CA ASP A 70 -2.29 0.71 -9.00
C ASP A 70 -3.04 0.10 -7.80
N VAL A 71 -2.59 0.43 -6.59
CA VAL A 71 -3.28 0.05 -5.35
C VAL A 71 -3.56 1.29 -4.53
N THR A 72 -4.82 1.53 -4.16
CA THR A 72 -5.20 2.66 -3.31
C THR A 72 -5.28 2.26 -1.85
N VAL A 73 -4.88 3.16 -0.95
CA VAL A 73 -5.05 2.98 0.50
C VAL A 73 -6.53 2.76 0.85
N GLU A 74 -7.43 3.49 0.19
CA GLU A 74 -8.87 3.34 0.43
C GLU A 74 -9.34 1.91 0.14
N SER A 75 -8.88 1.31 -0.97
CA SER A 75 -9.21 -0.08 -1.30
C SER A 75 -8.73 -1.03 -0.20
N LEU A 76 -7.51 -0.81 0.32
CA LEU A 76 -6.92 -1.64 1.35
C LEU A 76 -7.67 -1.55 2.68
N LEU A 77 -8.15 -0.35 3.06
CA LEU A 77 -8.92 -0.12 4.28
C LEU A 77 -10.36 -0.66 4.21
N ARG A 78 -10.89 -0.90 3.00
CA ARG A 78 -12.26 -1.43 2.80
C ARG A 78 -12.34 -2.95 2.80
N LEU A 79 -11.21 -3.65 2.76
CA LEU A 79 -11.16 -5.10 2.88
C LEU A 79 -11.73 -5.50 4.25
N ARG A 80 -12.79 -6.30 4.24
CA ARG A 80 -13.51 -6.78 5.43
C ARG A 80 -13.32 -8.26 5.62
#